data_AF-A0A1E1W861-F1
#
_entry.id   AF-A0A1E1W861-F1
#
_cell.length_a   1.000
_cell.length_b   1.000
_cell.length_c   1.000
_cell.angle_alpha   90.00
_cell.angle_beta   90.00
_cell.angle_gamma   90.00
#
_symmetry.space_group_name_H-M   'P 1'
#
loop_
_entity.id
_entity.type
_entity.pdbx_description
1 polymer ?
#
loop_
_entity_poly.entity_id
_entity_poly.type
_entity_poly.pdbx_seq_one_letter_code
_entity_poly.pdbx_strand_id
1 'polypeptide(L)'
;STEEAPRPSTTTVNVKQDLNYLTDPDNEYYNEYREDIWKSLLEQEAEKPPIHLQSPQLEFRGTLVQQLRDVTKKLDLSLATLHSAVAQLDLFMDAHRLRGDRLTHVALACLSLAAKSEEKKSRAPTLKTLSKISGIQLCGKTF
;
A
#
# COMPACT_ATOMS: atom_id res chain seq x y z
N SER A 1 8.71 52.76 -27.08
CA SER A 1 8.07 52.83 -25.75
C SER A 1 6.58 52.70 -25.96
N THR A 2 5.88 51.65 -25.57
CA THR A 2 6.20 50.59 -24.60
C THR A 2 5.31 49.41 -24.97
N GLU A 3 5.91 48.24 -25.13
CA GLU A 3 5.25 46.96 -25.43
C GLU A 3 4.60 46.46 -24.14
N GLU A 4 3.26 46.45 -24.08
CA GLU A 4 2.53 45.97 -22.91
C GLU A 4 2.26 44.47 -23.08
N ALA A 5 3.02 43.67 -22.32
CA ALA A 5 2.97 42.21 -22.31
C ALA A 5 1.61 41.69 -21.78
N PRO A 6 1.11 40.53 -22.27
CA PRO A 6 -0.13 39.94 -21.77
C PRO A 6 0.08 39.33 -20.38
N ARG A 7 -0.83 39.62 -19.45
CA ARG A 7 -0.90 39.05 -18.09
C ARG A 7 -0.95 37.51 -18.13
N PRO A 8 -0.30 36.81 -17.18
CA PRO A 8 -0.34 35.36 -17.11
C PRO A 8 -1.72 34.88 -16.65
N SER A 9 -2.39 34.13 -17.51
CA SER A 9 -3.60 33.38 -17.19
C SER A 9 -3.28 32.33 -16.14
N THR A 10 -3.91 32.44 -14.96
CA THR A 10 -3.89 31.42 -13.92
C THR A 10 -4.43 30.12 -14.48
N THR A 11 -3.54 29.17 -14.80
CA THR A 11 -3.92 27.81 -15.17
C THR A 11 -4.50 27.13 -13.94
N THR A 12 -5.82 27.17 -13.79
CA THR A 12 -6.55 26.25 -12.91
C THR A 12 -6.41 24.86 -13.50
N VAL A 13 -5.46 24.08 -12.95
CA VAL A 13 -5.31 22.67 -13.29
C VAL A 13 -6.59 21.97 -12.82
N ASN A 14 -7.34 21.44 -13.78
CA ASN A 14 -8.65 20.85 -13.58
C ASN A 14 -8.49 19.48 -12.89
N VAL A 15 -8.51 19.45 -11.55
CA VAL A 15 -8.46 18.25 -10.69
C VAL A 15 -9.78 17.46 -10.75
N LYS A 16 -10.37 17.31 -11.94
CA LYS A 16 -11.64 16.60 -12.15
C LYS A 16 -11.49 15.31 -12.95
N GLN A 17 -10.30 15.00 -13.48
CA GLN A 17 -10.15 13.86 -14.41
C GLN A 17 -9.70 12.54 -13.76
N ASP A 18 -9.26 12.52 -12.50
CA ASP A 18 -8.74 11.29 -11.87
C ASP A 18 -9.62 10.72 -10.76
N LEU A 19 -10.90 11.12 -10.66
CA LEU A 19 -11.84 10.55 -9.67
C LEU A 19 -12.78 9.48 -10.27
N ASN A 20 -12.70 9.24 -11.58
CA ASN A 20 -13.66 8.38 -12.30
C ASN A 20 -13.42 6.87 -12.13
N TYR A 21 -12.43 6.43 -11.36
CA TYR A 21 -12.19 5.01 -11.07
C TYR A 21 -12.78 4.52 -9.73
N LEU A 22 -13.46 5.38 -8.99
CA LEU A 22 -13.99 5.07 -7.65
C LEU A 22 -15.52 5.03 -7.55
N THR A 23 -16.24 5.32 -8.64
CA THR A 23 -17.70 5.25 -8.66
C THR A 23 -18.12 4.03 -9.46
N ASP A 24 -18.61 3.02 -8.75
CA ASP A 24 -19.26 1.86 -9.34
C ASP A 24 -20.49 2.34 -10.17
N PRO A 25 -20.57 2.03 -11.47
CA PRO A 25 -21.71 2.40 -12.31
C PRO A 25 -23.03 1.71 -11.89
N ASP A 26 -22.98 0.67 -11.04
CA ASP A 26 -24.17 0.03 -10.46
C ASP A 26 -24.50 0.62 -9.08
N ASN A 27 -24.81 1.91 -9.02
CA ASN A 27 -25.32 2.62 -7.83
C ASN A 27 -26.76 2.16 -7.41
N GLU A 28 -27.09 0.90 -7.64
CA GLU A 28 -28.34 0.24 -7.25
C GLU A 28 -28.25 -0.41 -5.86
N TYR A 29 -27.07 -0.43 -5.24
CA TYR A 29 -26.90 -0.91 -3.86
C TYR A 29 -26.96 0.24 -2.85
N TYR A 30 -28.16 0.67 -2.47
CA TYR A 30 -28.33 1.56 -1.31
C TYR A 30 -27.90 0.82 -0.04
N ASN A 31 -26.74 1.18 0.49
CA ASN A 31 -26.29 0.74 1.81
C ASN A 31 -26.60 1.85 2.83
N GLU A 32 -27.50 1.58 3.78
CA GLU A 32 -27.90 2.54 4.83
C GLU A 32 -26.73 3.01 5.70
N TYR A 33 -25.65 2.24 5.78
CA TYR A 33 -24.43 2.57 6.54
C TYR A 33 -23.39 3.35 5.73
N ARG A 34 -23.66 3.73 4.48
CA ARG A 34 -22.68 4.36 3.58
C ARG A 34 -21.98 5.55 4.24
N GLU A 35 -22.75 6.49 4.79
CA GLU A 35 -22.20 7.71 5.40
C GLU A 35 -21.44 7.41 6.69
N ASP A 36 -21.95 6.49 7.51
CA ASP A 36 -21.28 6.09 8.76
C ASP A 36 -19.96 5.35 8.49
N ILE A 37 -19.93 4.48 7.48
CA ILE A 37 -18.72 3.81 7.01
C ILE A 37 -17.72 4.85 6.51
N TRP A 38 -18.15 5.77 5.64
CA TRP A 38 -17.29 6.81 5.09
C TRP A 38 -16.68 7.70 6.19
N LYS A 39 -17.50 8.15 7.14
CA LYS A 39 -17.05 8.97 8.27
C LYS A 39 -16.09 8.20 9.17
N SER A 40 -16.39 6.95 9.49
CA SER A 40 -15.52 6.08 10.30
C SER A 40 -14.16 5.86 9.63
N LEU A 41 -14.13 5.63 8.31
CA LEU A 41 -12.89 5.49 7.56
C LEU A 41 -12.04 6.77 7.55
N LEU A 42 -12.68 7.95 7.44
CA LEU A 42 -11.99 9.24 7.54
C LEU A 42 -11.38 9.46 8.93
N GLU A 43 -12.12 9.16 9.99
CA GLU A 43 -11.63 9.26 11.37
C GLU A 43 -10.46 8.29 11.61
N GLN A 44 -10.57 7.05 11.15
CA GLN A 44 -9.49 6.07 11.24
C GLN A 44 -8.23 6.49 10.48
N GLU A 45 -8.38 7.10 9.30
CA GLU A 45 -7.25 7.61 8.54
C GLU A 45 -6.54 8.77 9.25
N ALA A 46 -7.31 9.67 9.89
CA ALA A 46 -6.76 10.81 10.63
C ALA A 46 -5.96 10.39 11.87
N GLU A 47 -6.33 9.28 12.50
CA GLU A 47 -5.62 8.72 13.68
C GLU A 47 -4.38 7.90 13.30
N LYS A 48 -4.15 7.61 12.01
CA LYS A 48 -2.97 6.83 11.61
C LYS A 48 -1.68 7.61 11.89
N PRO A 49 -0.61 6.93 12.34
CA PRO A 49 0.69 7.57 12.48
C PRO A 49 1.16 8.14 11.14
N PRO A 50 1.64 9.39 11.10
CA PRO A 50 2.20 9.96 9.89
C PRO A 50 3.43 9.16 9.47
N ILE A 51 3.52 8.84 8.18
CA ILE A 51 4.71 8.22 7.59
C ILE A 51 5.58 9.34 7.02
N HIS A 52 6.73 9.58 7.64
CA HIS A 52 7.62 10.68 7.25
C HIS A 52 8.54 10.33 6.08
N LEU A 53 8.71 9.03 5.79
CA LEU A 53 9.55 8.50 4.72
C LEU A 53 10.98 9.04 4.80
N GLN A 54 11.53 9.17 6.01
CA GLN A 54 12.88 9.73 6.23
C GLN A 54 13.94 8.64 6.45
N SER A 55 13.55 7.37 6.35
CA SER A 55 14.46 6.28 6.67
C SER A 55 15.53 6.08 5.59
N PRO A 56 16.78 5.76 5.96
CA PRO A 56 17.83 5.43 5.00
C PRO A 56 17.47 4.24 4.09
N GLN A 57 16.52 3.39 4.50
CA GLN A 57 16.12 2.21 3.74
C GLN A 57 15.14 2.52 2.59
N LEU A 58 14.67 3.77 2.48
CA LEU A 58 13.70 4.16 1.46
C LEU A 58 14.22 3.94 0.03
N GLU A 59 15.53 3.99 -0.18
CA GLU A 59 16.15 3.68 -1.48
C GLU A 59 15.79 2.27 -2.00
N PHE A 60 15.54 1.31 -1.10
CA PHE A 60 15.18 -0.06 -1.45
C PHE A 60 13.67 -0.24 -1.67
N ARG A 61 12.85 0.76 -1.34
CA ARG A 61 11.38 0.66 -1.39
C ARG A 61 10.87 0.22 -2.76
N GLY A 62 11.40 0.81 -3.84
CA GLY A 62 10.98 0.46 -5.21
C GLY A 62 11.17 -1.03 -5.51
N THR A 63 12.33 -1.58 -5.15
CA THR A 63 12.64 -3.01 -5.32
C THR A 63 11.73 -3.88 -4.44
N LEU A 64 11.50 -3.49 -3.18
CA LEU A 64 10.65 -4.25 -2.26
C LEU A 64 9.19 -4.28 -2.73
N VAL A 65 8.64 -3.14 -3.17
CA VAL A 65 7.27 -3.04 -3.71
C VAL A 65 7.13 -3.89 -4.97
N GLN A 66 8.13 -3.89 -5.84
CA GLN A 66 8.14 -4.73 -7.04
C GLN A 66 8.14 -6.22 -6.67
N GLN A 67 8.95 -6.64 -5.68
CA GLN A 67 8.95 -8.01 -5.17
C GLN A 67 7.59 -8.40 -4.59
N LEU A 68 6.98 -7.52 -3.78
CA LEU A 68 5.64 -7.73 -3.24
C LEU A 68 4.61 -7.92 -4.35
N ARG A 69 4.63 -7.06 -5.37
CA ARG A 69 3.74 -7.16 -6.54
C ARG A 69 3.90 -8.49 -7.26
N ASP A 70 5.12 -8.95 -7.47
CA ASP A 70 5.38 -10.21 -8.17
C ASP A 70 4.90 -11.42 -7.36
N VAL A 71 5.06 -11.41 -6.04
CA VAL A 71 4.56 -12.47 -5.16
C VAL A 71 3.03 -12.45 -5.10
N THR A 72 2.41 -11.28 -4.92
CA THR A 72 0.95 -11.09 -4.94
C THR A 72 0.34 -11.62 -6.23
N LYS A 73 0.95 -11.31 -7.39
CA LYS A 73 0.49 -11.82 -8.70
C LYS A 73 0.60 -13.34 -8.81
N LYS A 74 1.73 -13.92 -8.38
CA LYS A 74 1.94 -15.38 -8.41
C LYS A 74 0.93 -16.14 -7.54
N LEU A 75 0.47 -15.50 -6.47
CA LEU A 75 -0.47 -16.05 -5.50
C LEU A 75 -1.93 -15.65 -5.76
N ASP A 76 -2.19 -14.84 -6.79
CA ASP A 76 -3.51 -14.30 -7.10
C ASP A 76 -4.16 -13.60 -5.89
N LEU A 77 -3.38 -12.81 -5.15
CA LEU A 77 -3.88 -12.03 -4.02
C LEU A 77 -4.51 -10.73 -4.50
N SER A 78 -5.46 -10.20 -3.73
CA SER A 78 -6.16 -8.97 -4.05
C SER A 78 -5.23 -7.74 -4.03
N LEU A 79 -5.68 -6.70 -4.73
CA LEU A 79 -4.99 -5.41 -4.74
C LEU A 79 -4.99 -4.77 -3.34
N ALA A 80 -6.05 -4.97 -2.55
CA ALA A 80 -6.14 -4.53 -1.15
C ALA A 80 -5.02 -5.16 -0.29
N THR A 81 -4.77 -6.47 -0.45
CA THR A 81 -3.65 -7.17 0.22
C THR A 81 -2.30 -6.53 -0.11
N LEU A 82 -2.06 -6.20 -1.39
CA LEU A 82 -0.81 -5.55 -1.80
C LEU A 82 -0.65 -4.16 -1.17
N HIS A 83 -1.67 -3.31 -1.24
CA HIS A 83 -1.59 -1.96 -0.67
C HIS A 83 -1.44 -1.98 0.85
N SER A 84 -2.15 -2.87 1.54
CA SER A 84 -2.02 -3.07 2.98
C SER A 84 -0.61 -3.52 3.36
N ALA A 85 0.00 -4.44 2.60
CA ALA A 85 1.38 -4.87 2.82
C ALA A 85 2.39 -3.73 2.63
N VAL A 86 2.21 -2.89 1.60
CA VAL A 86 3.08 -1.73 1.34
C VAL A 86 2.95 -0.68 2.45
N ALA A 87 1.73 -0.38 2.90
CA ALA A 87 1.52 0.57 3.99
C ALA A 87 2.19 0.11 5.30
N GLN A 88 2.06 -1.18 5.63
CA GLN A 88 2.75 -1.78 6.79
C GLN A 88 4.27 -1.73 6.65
N LEU A 89 4.80 -2.00 5.46
CA LEU A 89 6.23 -1.94 5.18
C LEU A 89 6.78 -0.51 5.34
N ASP A 90 6.08 0.48 4.78
CA ASP A 90 6.48 1.89 4.85
C ASP A 90 6.51 2.38 6.30
N LEU A 91 5.47 2.06 7.09
CA LEU A 91 5.43 2.37 8.53
C LEU A 91 6.58 1.68 9.29
N PHE A 92 6.85 0.41 8.98
CA PHE A 92 7.91 -0.32 9.67
C PHE A 92 9.31 0.23 9.33
N MET A 93 9.55 0.59 8.07
CA MET A 93 10.82 1.19 7.64
C MET A 93 11.01 2.59 8.20
N ASP A 94 9.95 3.37 8.39
CA ASP A 94 10.04 4.73 8.97
C ASP A 94 10.39 4.67 10.47
N ALA A 95 9.87 3.67 11.19
CA ALA A 95 10.13 3.49 12.61
C ALA A 95 11.45 2.76 12.96
N HIS A 96 12.07 2.04 12.01
CA HIS A 96 13.20 1.15 12.33
C HIS A 96 14.38 1.27 11.37
N ARG A 97 15.60 1.30 11.93
CA ARG A 97 16.83 1.23 11.15
C ARG A 97 17.21 -0.22 10.86
N LEU A 98 16.86 -0.70 9.68
CA LEU A 98 17.13 -2.06 9.21
C LEU A 98 18.38 -2.11 8.33
N ARG A 99 19.03 -3.27 8.33
CA ARG A 99 20.02 -3.62 7.32
C ARG A 99 19.31 -4.12 6.05
N GLY A 100 19.87 -3.81 4.89
CA GLY A 100 19.27 -4.17 3.59
C GLY A 100 18.97 -5.67 3.43
N ASP A 101 19.82 -6.54 3.99
CA ASP A 101 19.67 -8.00 3.95
C ASP A 101 18.45 -8.54 4.73
N ARG A 102 17.79 -7.71 5.53
CA ARG A 102 16.58 -8.07 6.30
C ARG A 102 15.30 -7.49 5.72
N LEU A 103 15.40 -6.51 4.82
CA LEU A 103 14.23 -5.79 4.30
C LEU A 103 13.28 -6.70 3.55
N THR A 104 13.80 -7.67 2.78
CA THR A 104 12.90 -8.58 2.06
C THR A 104 12.18 -9.55 2.99
N HIS A 105 12.81 -9.99 4.08
CA HIS A 105 12.12 -10.80 5.11
C HIS A 105 10.97 -10.03 5.74
N VAL A 106 11.20 -8.76 6.05
CA VAL A 106 10.18 -7.85 6.60
C VAL A 106 9.04 -7.65 5.60
N ALA A 107 9.35 -7.37 4.32
CA ALA A 107 8.33 -7.21 3.29
C ALA A 107 7.43 -8.45 3.16
N LEU A 108 8.01 -9.66 3.16
CA LEU A 108 7.24 -10.90 3.13
C LEU A 108 6.40 -11.12 4.40
N ALA A 109 6.88 -10.66 5.56
CA ALA A 109 6.10 -10.68 6.80
C ALA A 109 4.89 -9.74 6.73
N CYS A 110 5.08 -8.50 6.25
CA CYS A 110 4.00 -7.55 5.99
C CYS A 110 2.97 -8.13 5.01
N LEU A 111 3.41 -8.78 3.93
CA LEU A 111 2.51 -9.45 2.99
C LEU A 111 1.71 -10.58 3.64
N SER A 112 2.34 -11.38 4.51
CA SER A 112 1.64 -12.45 5.24
C SER A 112 0.59 -11.89 6.20
N LEU A 113 0.89 -10.79 6.89
CA LEU A 113 -0.05 -10.12 7.79
C LEU A 113 -1.22 -9.51 7.02
N ALA A 114 -0.95 -8.76 5.95
CA ALA A 114 -1.97 -8.19 5.08
C ALA A 114 -2.88 -9.28 4.49
N ALA A 115 -2.31 -10.37 3.97
CA ALA A 115 -3.13 -11.43 3.38
C ALA A 115 -3.99 -12.17 4.42
N LYS A 116 -3.58 -12.24 5.69
CA LYS A 116 -4.44 -12.78 6.76
C LYS A 116 -5.60 -11.86 7.12
N SER A 117 -5.47 -10.56 6.87
CA SER A 117 -6.51 -9.55 7.08
C SER A 117 -7.51 -9.51 5.92
N GLU A 118 -6.99 -9.41 4.70
CA GLU A 118 -7.80 -9.11 3.51
C GLU A 118 -8.31 -10.34 2.77
N GLU A 119 -7.60 -11.48 2.85
CA GLU A 119 -7.98 -12.69 2.13
C GLU A 119 -8.84 -13.62 2.99
N LYS A 120 -9.62 -14.47 2.30
CA LYS A 120 -10.23 -15.63 2.94
C LYS A 120 -9.13 -16.49 3.59
N LYS A 121 -9.40 -17.02 4.79
CA LYS A 121 -8.42 -17.84 5.56
C LYS A 121 -7.78 -18.98 4.74
N SER A 122 -8.51 -19.55 3.78
CA SER A 122 -8.01 -20.61 2.89
C SER A 122 -6.99 -20.13 1.84
N ARG A 123 -6.98 -18.83 1.52
CA ARG A 123 -6.09 -18.20 0.52
C ARG A 123 -4.89 -17.49 1.13
N ALA A 124 -4.95 -17.15 2.43
CA ALA A 124 -3.86 -16.45 3.12
C ALA A 124 -2.58 -17.32 3.15
N PRO A 125 -1.49 -16.91 2.47
CA PRO A 125 -0.26 -17.68 2.41
C PRO A 125 0.48 -17.65 3.76
N THR A 126 1.04 -18.80 4.14
CA THR A 126 1.94 -18.87 5.29
C THR A 126 3.30 -18.25 4.95
N LEU A 127 4.06 -17.82 5.97
CA LEU A 127 5.45 -17.39 5.82
C LEU A 127 6.32 -18.45 5.11
N LYS A 128 6.08 -19.74 5.39
CA LYS A 128 6.78 -20.86 4.71
C LYS A 128 6.47 -20.87 3.20
N THR A 129 5.20 -20.67 2.84
CA THR A 129 4.77 -20.58 1.43
C THR A 129 5.42 -19.39 0.73
N LEU A 130 5.43 -18.21 1.37
CA LEU A 130 6.04 -16.99 0.82
C LEU A 130 7.55 -17.12 0.64
N SER A 131 8.25 -17.72 1.59
CA SER A 131 9.69 -18.03 1.51
C SER A 131 10.01 -18.88 0.28
N LYS A 132 9.22 -19.93 0.04
CA LYS A 132 9.40 -20.85 -1.10
C LYS A 132 9.18 -20.14 -2.44
N ILE A 133 8.17 -19.27 -2.54
CA ILE A 133 7.78 -18.62 -3.80
C ILE A 133 8.69 -17.44 -4.16
N SER A 134 9.19 -16.74 -3.14
CA SER A 134 10.14 -15.64 -3.33
C SER A 134 11.56 -16.13 -3.59
N GLY A 135 11.87 -17.41 -3.32
CA GLY A 135 13.23 -17.94 -3.38
C GLY A 135 14.12 -17.45 -2.24
N ILE A 136 13.53 -16.89 -1.19
CA ILE A 136 14.25 -16.26 -0.07
C ILE A 136 14.17 -17.18 1.14
N GLN A 137 15.33 -17.58 1.66
CA GLN A 137 15.39 -18.36 2.88
C GLN A 137 15.05 -17.48 4.09
N LEU A 138 13.83 -17.65 4.63
CA LEU A 138 13.50 -17.10 5.93
C LEU A 138 14.25 -17.93 6.98
N CYS A 139 15.01 -17.28 7.87
CA CYS A 139 15.65 -17.96 9.00
C CYS A 139 14.56 -18.44 9.96
N GLY A 140 14.09 -19.67 9.76
CA GLY A 140 13.17 -20.37 10.64
C GLY A 140 13.93 -20.93 11.83
N LYS A 141 14.24 -20.12 12.83
CA LYS A 141 14.34 -20.66 14.18
C LYS A 141 12.94 -20.58 14.76
N THR A 142 12.29 -21.73 14.74
CA THR A 142 11.14 -22.06 15.59
C THR A 142 11.45 -21.62 17.02
N PHE A 143 10.66 -20.71 17.56
CA PHE A 143 10.51 -20.57 19.01
C PHE A 143 9.69 -21.75 19.52
#